data_AF-A0A165BJU4-F1
#
_entry.id   AF-A0A165BJU4-F1
#
_cell.length_a   1.000
_cell.length_b   1.000
_cell.length_c   1.000
_cell.angle_alpha   90.00
_cell.angle_beta   90.00
_cell.angle_gamma   90.00
#
_symmetry.space_group_name_H-M   'P 1'
#
loop_
_entity.id
_entity.type
_entity.pdbx_description
1 polymer ?
#
loop_
_entity_poly.entity_id
_entity_poly.type
_entity_poly.pdbx_seq_one_letter_code
_entity_poly.pdbx_strand_id
1 'polypeptide(L)'
;MRQCTHCQPRHARPYPESRDPGPLLGDVYSIRESMHAPLILLLGLCNIPSMTRYFTDLLVSRGKIRPCAIIDLYKENGNTMVTVCAMGTFGGADIDSLPFVFRHFLVPIYPNGGSGDALHIHTIPEWKAGRPGWLLAVKLNTDRTLRRRWPSATGPSPSFSSATVKHIRDLCHWKMKQWKDMCHADPSFLDEQRREYMVSLNLNQRTMNRCQRPRPPAGSRHDAKIMALSYASVAFAATLALCNHCAVCMLTSSGILSSARF
;
A
#
# COMPACT_ATOMS: atom_id res chain seq x y z
N MET A 1 -10.82 4.91 -26.68
CA MET A 1 -9.98 5.36 -25.55
C MET A 1 -10.91 6.14 -24.63
N ARG A 2 -11.15 5.70 -23.38
CA ARG A 2 -12.03 6.46 -22.47
C ARG A 2 -11.22 7.64 -21.93
N GLN A 3 -11.37 8.80 -22.57
CA GLN A 3 -10.86 10.06 -22.02
C GLN A 3 -11.64 10.39 -20.76
N CYS A 4 -10.98 11.00 -19.76
CA CYS A 4 -11.72 11.57 -18.66
C CYS A 4 -12.61 12.69 -19.20
N THR A 5 -13.93 12.51 -19.12
CA THR A 5 -14.92 13.49 -19.56
C THR A 5 -15.09 14.65 -18.59
N HIS A 6 -14.53 14.54 -17.38
CA HIS A 6 -14.68 15.50 -16.30
C HIS A 6 -13.55 16.55 -16.24
N CYS A 7 -12.41 16.30 -16.89
CA CYS A 7 -11.24 17.15 -16.78
C CYS A 7 -10.96 17.88 -18.10
N GLN A 8 -10.77 19.20 -18.04
CA GLN A 8 -10.30 19.96 -19.20
C GLN A 8 -8.86 19.56 -19.55
N PRO A 9 -8.54 19.36 -20.84
CA PRO A 9 -7.18 19.06 -21.27
C PRO A 9 -6.24 20.18 -20.82
N ARG A 10 -5.19 19.83 -20.08
CA ARG A 10 -4.08 20.75 -19.83
C ARG A 10 -2.85 20.25 -20.57
N HIS A 11 -2.27 21.12 -21.39
CA HIS A 11 -0.94 20.90 -21.93
C HIS A 11 0.06 20.96 -20.76
N ALA A 12 0.43 19.79 -20.25
CA ALA A 12 1.51 19.71 -19.29
C ALA A 12 2.82 20.12 -19.97
N ARG A 13 3.60 20.99 -19.32
CA ARG A 13 4.97 21.24 -19.78
C ARG A 13 5.74 19.92 -19.67
N PRO A 14 6.52 19.54 -20.71
CA PRO A 14 7.37 18.37 -20.63
C PRO A 14 8.25 18.47 -19.40
N TYR A 15 8.27 17.43 -18.57
CA TYR A 15 9.27 17.33 -17.50
C TYR A 15 10.63 17.27 -18.19
N PRO A 16 11.63 18.07 -17.76
CA PRO A 16 12.95 18.00 -18.37
C PRO A 16 13.48 16.57 -18.25
N GLU A 17 13.89 15.98 -19.38
CA GLU A 17 14.59 14.70 -19.41
C GLU A 17 15.94 14.86 -18.70
N SER A 18 15.95 14.73 -17.38
CA SER A 18 17.21 14.79 -16.62
C SER A 18 18.01 13.51 -16.90
N ARG A 19 19.31 13.64 -17.17
CA ARG A 19 20.26 12.52 -17.36
C ARG A 19 20.63 11.78 -16.05
N ASP A 20 19.63 11.64 -15.18
CA ASP A 20 19.46 10.70 -14.06
C ASP A 20 19.98 11.10 -12.64
N PRO A 21 19.32 12.05 -11.94
CA PRO A 21 19.49 12.31 -10.52
C PRO A 21 18.67 11.32 -9.68
N GLY A 22 18.85 10.02 -9.88
CA GLY A 22 18.15 8.98 -9.11
C GLY A 22 16.62 9.09 -9.11
N PRO A 23 15.93 8.38 -8.19
CA PRO A 23 14.48 8.45 -8.06
C PRO A 23 14.02 9.79 -7.48
N LEU A 24 13.00 10.40 -8.11
CA LEU A 24 12.38 11.65 -7.64
C LEU A 24 10.95 11.41 -7.15
N LEU A 25 10.45 12.32 -6.30
CA LEU A 25 9.05 12.32 -5.90
C LEU A 25 8.15 12.47 -7.12
N GLY A 26 7.13 11.62 -7.21
CA GLY A 26 6.20 11.58 -8.34
C GLY A 26 6.65 10.71 -9.51
N ASP A 27 7.91 10.28 -9.56
CA ASP A 27 8.33 9.34 -10.61
C ASP A 27 7.54 8.02 -10.50
N VAL A 28 7.17 7.46 -11.66
CA VAL A 28 6.67 6.09 -11.73
C VAL A 28 7.83 5.16 -12.03
N TYR A 29 8.11 4.23 -11.13
CA TYR A 29 9.20 3.27 -11.25
C TYR A 29 8.68 1.84 -11.44
N SER A 30 9.55 1.01 -11.99
CA SER A 30 9.38 -0.44 -12.07
C SER A 30 9.87 -1.09 -10.77
N ILE A 31 8.99 -1.81 -10.09
CA ILE A 31 9.30 -2.59 -8.88
C ILE A 31 8.91 -4.06 -9.07
N ARG A 32 9.71 -4.98 -8.50
CA ARG A 32 9.37 -6.40 -8.43
C ARG A 32 8.61 -6.68 -7.12
N GLU A 33 7.38 -6.18 -7.05
CA GLU A 33 6.52 -6.33 -5.89
C GLU A 33 5.07 -6.58 -6.33
N SER A 34 4.30 -7.29 -5.49
CA SER A 34 2.90 -7.55 -5.78
C SER A 34 2.02 -6.36 -5.35
N MET A 35 0.95 -6.07 -6.10
CA MET A 35 -0.09 -5.12 -5.63
C MET A 35 -0.78 -5.61 -4.34
N HIS A 36 -0.66 -6.90 -4.05
CA HIS A 36 -1.23 -7.53 -2.86
C HIS A 36 -0.36 -7.33 -1.61
N ALA A 37 0.92 -6.99 -1.77
CA ALA A 37 1.86 -6.82 -0.66
C ALA A 37 1.36 -5.85 0.42
N PRO A 38 0.95 -4.60 0.07
CA PRO A 38 0.41 -3.68 1.06
C PRO A 38 -0.89 -4.18 1.71
N LEU A 39 -1.73 -4.93 1.00
CA LEU A 39 -2.98 -5.46 1.56
C LEU A 39 -2.75 -6.63 2.52
N ILE A 40 -1.78 -7.49 2.22
CA ILE A 40 -1.36 -8.58 3.11
C ILE A 40 -0.86 -8.00 4.45
N LEU A 41 -0.08 -6.93 4.40
CA LEU A 41 0.38 -6.20 5.59
C LEU A 41 -0.79 -5.55 6.33
N LEU A 42 -1.65 -4.81 5.60
CA LEU A 42 -2.80 -4.12 6.17
C LEU A 42 -3.75 -5.09 6.88
N LEU A 43 -4.02 -6.23 6.26
CA LEU A 43 -4.88 -7.27 6.82
C LEU A 43 -4.17 -8.10 7.90
N GLY A 44 -2.90 -7.86 8.24
CA GLY A 44 -2.19 -8.64 9.25
C GLY A 44 -2.07 -10.13 8.89
N LEU A 45 -2.07 -10.47 7.60
CA LEU A 45 -1.90 -11.85 7.14
C LEU A 45 -0.44 -12.33 7.26
N CYS A 46 0.49 -11.39 7.45
CA CYS A 46 1.89 -11.63 7.75
C CYS A 46 2.41 -10.61 8.77
N ASN A 47 2.97 -11.09 9.89
CA ASN A 47 3.49 -10.24 10.96
C ASN A 47 4.97 -9.88 10.81
N ILE A 48 5.62 -10.35 9.73
CA ILE A 48 7.05 -10.10 9.47
C ILE A 48 7.20 -9.48 8.09
N PRO A 49 7.75 -8.25 7.97
CA PRO A 49 8.00 -7.60 6.68
C PRO A 49 8.81 -8.48 5.72
N SER A 50 9.83 -9.15 6.23
CA SER A 50 10.66 -10.09 5.46
C SER A 50 9.90 -11.34 4.99
N MET A 51 8.86 -11.78 5.73
CA MET A 51 7.98 -12.86 5.27
C MET A 51 6.92 -12.38 4.30
N THR A 52 6.51 -11.11 4.35
CA THR A 52 5.60 -10.54 3.36
C THR A 52 6.18 -10.71 1.97
N ARG A 53 7.49 -10.47 1.80
CA ARG A 53 8.23 -10.76 0.56
C ARG A 53 8.09 -12.21 0.09
N TYR A 54 8.29 -13.17 0.99
CA TYR A 54 8.16 -14.58 0.66
C TYR A 54 6.70 -14.95 0.33
N PHE A 55 5.76 -14.39 1.07
CA PHE A 55 4.32 -14.62 0.91
C PHE A 55 3.82 -14.08 -0.42
N THR A 56 4.21 -12.86 -0.79
CA THR A 56 3.80 -12.24 -2.05
C THR A 56 4.38 -12.98 -3.25
N ASP A 57 5.65 -13.39 -3.16
CA ASP A 57 6.35 -14.17 -4.19
C ASP A 57 5.77 -15.59 -4.34
N LEU A 58 5.31 -16.21 -3.24
CA LEU A 58 4.68 -17.53 -3.27
C LEU A 58 3.24 -17.51 -3.80
N LEU A 59 2.45 -16.54 -3.37
CA LEU A 59 0.98 -16.64 -3.47
C LEU A 59 0.38 -15.91 -4.66
N VAL A 60 0.96 -14.78 -5.06
CA VAL A 60 0.21 -13.87 -5.95
C VAL A 60 0.90 -13.60 -7.27
N SER A 61 2.24 -13.62 -7.31
CA SER A 61 2.96 -13.70 -8.59
C SER A 61 4.46 -13.79 -8.33
N ARG A 62 5.11 -14.81 -8.90
CA ARG A 62 6.58 -14.87 -9.00
C ARG A 62 7.10 -13.69 -9.82
N GLY A 63 7.50 -12.61 -9.15
CA GLY A 63 8.38 -11.60 -9.73
C GLY A 63 7.85 -10.79 -10.92
N LYS A 64 6.55 -10.57 -11.04
CA LYS A 64 6.04 -9.60 -12.04
C LYS A 64 6.58 -8.21 -11.71
N ILE A 65 7.09 -7.52 -12.74
CA ILE A 65 7.49 -6.13 -12.63
C ILE A 65 6.23 -5.28 -12.80
N ARG A 66 5.99 -4.37 -11.86
CA ARG A 66 4.81 -3.50 -11.84
C ARG A 66 5.22 -2.04 -11.74
N PRO A 67 4.39 -1.12 -12.23
CA PRO A 67 4.57 0.29 -11.95
C PRO A 67 4.31 0.57 -10.46
N CYS A 68 5.01 1.54 -9.90
CA CYS A 68 4.72 2.11 -8.59
C CYS A 68 5.00 3.62 -8.61
N ALA A 69 4.19 4.38 -7.87
CA ALA A 69 4.36 5.81 -7.71
C ALA A 69 5.25 6.09 -6.50
N ILE A 70 6.33 6.85 -6.66
CA ILE A 70 7.14 7.32 -5.53
C ILE A 70 6.42 8.48 -4.85
N ILE A 71 5.98 8.25 -3.61
CA ILE A 71 5.23 9.25 -2.85
C ILE A 71 6.01 9.79 -1.66
N ASP A 72 7.09 9.14 -1.23
CA ASP A 72 7.99 9.69 -0.22
C ASP A 72 9.43 9.21 -0.43
N LEU A 73 10.38 10.07 -0.03
CA LEU A 73 11.81 9.83 -0.08
C LEU A 73 12.43 10.41 1.20
N TYR A 74 13.02 9.55 2.02
CA TYR A 74 13.66 9.97 3.26
C TYR A 74 14.95 9.18 3.48
N LYS A 75 15.84 9.69 4.34
CA LYS A 75 17.07 8.98 4.71
C LYS A 75 16.89 8.31 6.07
N GLU A 76 17.28 7.05 6.16
CA GLU A 76 17.33 6.28 7.41
C GLU A 76 18.67 5.57 7.48
N ASN A 77 19.47 5.86 8.53
CA ASN A 77 20.82 5.31 8.69
C ASN A 77 21.73 5.50 7.46
N GLY A 78 21.62 6.66 6.80
CA GLY A 78 22.38 6.99 5.59
C GLY A 78 21.84 6.38 4.30
N ASN A 79 20.87 5.45 4.38
CA ASN A 79 20.24 4.84 3.22
C ASN A 79 18.99 5.62 2.80
N THR A 80 18.81 5.83 1.50
CA THR A 80 17.57 6.39 0.95
C THR A 80 16.47 5.34 1.01
N MET A 81 15.47 5.59 1.83
CA MET A 81 14.24 4.81 1.91
C MET A 81 13.19 5.41 1.00
N VAL A 82 12.39 4.53 0.38
CA VAL A 82 11.35 4.91 -0.56
C VAL A 82 10.01 4.39 -0.07
N THR A 83 9.03 5.28 0.00
CA THR A 83 7.63 4.91 0.14
C THR A 83 6.94 4.99 -1.21
N VAL A 84 6.29 3.91 -1.61
CA VAL A 84 5.60 3.80 -2.89
C VAL A 84 4.13 3.46 -2.71
N CYS A 85 3.32 3.78 -3.72
CA CYS A 85 2.01 3.18 -3.93
C CYS A 85 2.07 2.26 -5.15
N ALA A 86 1.58 1.03 -5.01
CA ALA A 86 1.58 0.07 -6.11
C ALA A 86 0.56 0.49 -7.19
N MET A 87 0.93 0.29 -8.45
CA MET A 87 0.05 0.54 -9.59
C MET A 87 -0.14 -0.73 -10.41
N GLY A 88 -1.24 -0.80 -11.13
CA GLY A 88 -1.43 -1.85 -12.12
C GLY A 88 -2.82 -1.88 -12.75
N THR A 89 -3.11 -3.02 -13.37
CA THR A 89 -4.39 -3.30 -14.00
C THR A 89 -4.89 -4.65 -13.50
N PHE A 90 -6.22 -4.84 -13.51
CA PHE A 90 -6.87 -6.10 -13.13
C PHE A 90 -7.31 -6.89 -14.36
N GLY A 91 -6.59 -6.78 -15.47
CA GLY A 91 -6.91 -7.54 -16.70
C GLY A 91 -8.26 -7.20 -17.34
N GLY A 92 -8.91 -6.10 -16.94
CA GLY A 92 -10.27 -5.76 -17.36
C GLY A 92 -11.37 -6.39 -16.49
N ALA A 93 -11.01 -7.05 -15.38
CA ALA A 93 -11.99 -7.44 -14.38
C ALA A 93 -12.76 -6.21 -13.87
N ASP A 94 -14.04 -6.41 -13.62
CA ASP A 94 -14.89 -5.40 -13.02
C ASP A 94 -14.40 -5.09 -11.60
N ILE A 95 -14.28 -3.81 -11.26
CA ILE A 95 -13.82 -3.39 -9.94
C ILE A 95 -14.78 -3.93 -8.87
N ASP A 96 -16.08 -3.96 -9.19
CA ASP A 96 -17.12 -4.42 -8.27
C ASP A 96 -17.00 -5.91 -7.93
N SER A 97 -16.26 -6.67 -8.74
CA SER A 97 -15.93 -8.08 -8.46
C SER A 97 -14.72 -8.27 -7.54
N LEU A 98 -13.97 -7.21 -7.23
CA LEU A 98 -12.81 -7.29 -6.35
C LEU A 98 -13.26 -7.31 -4.87
N PRO A 99 -12.47 -7.95 -3.99
CA PRO A 99 -12.69 -7.87 -2.55
C PRO A 99 -12.85 -6.43 -2.07
N PHE A 100 -13.69 -6.22 -1.06
CA PHE A 100 -13.98 -4.87 -0.57
C PHE A 100 -12.70 -4.11 -0.19
N VAL A 101 -11.70 -4.76 0.43
CA VAL A 101 -10.40 -4.12 0.73
C VAL A 101 -9.71 -3.53 -0.50
N PHE A 102 -9.80 -4.18 -1.68
CA PHE A 102 -9.29 -3.59 -2.91
C PHE A 102 -10.12 -2.38 -3.31
N ARG A 103 -11.44 -2.55 -3.41
CA ARG A 103 -12.37 -1.49 -3.84
C ARG A 103 -12.22 -0.22 -2.98
N HIS A 104 -12.06 -0.39 -1.67
CA HIS A 104 -11.84 0.71 -0.73
C HIS A 104 -10.56 1.47 -1.01
N PHE A 105 -9.45 0.78 -1.31
CA PHE A 105 -8.13 1.42 -1.49
C PHE A 105 -7.77 1.79 -2.92
N LEU A 106 -8.51 1.32 -3.91
CA LEU A 106 -8.23 1.62 -5.31
C LEU A 106 -8.63 3.05 -5.69
N VAL A 107 -7.74 3.70 -6.44
CA VAL A 107 -7.95 5.02 -7.03
C VAL A 107 -7.67 4.90 -8.53
N PRO A 108 -8.63 5.29 -9.40
CA PRO A 108 -8.43 5.22 -10.84
C PRO A 108 -7.37 6.21 -11.31
N ILE A 109 -6.51 5.73 -12.22
CA ILE A 109 -5.48 6.52 -12.89
C ILE A 109 -5.88 6.64 -14.35
N TYR A 110 -6.11 7.86 -14.80
CA TYR A 110 -6.38 8.11 -16.20
C TYR A 110 -5.09 8.50 -16.94
N PRO A 111 -4.87 7.93 -18.13
CA PRO A 111 -3.65 8.15 -18.86
C PRO A 111 -3.58 9.52 -19.54
N ASN A 112 -4.68 10.29 -19.61
CA ASN A 112 -4.72 11.59 -20.26
C ASN A 112 -4.22 12.72 -19.34
N GLY A 113 -3.76 13.83 -19.92
CA GLY A 113 -3.39 15.02 -19.17
C GLY A 113 -4.61 15.77 -18.63
N GLY A 114 -4.66 16.01 -17.32
CA GLY A 114 -5.74 16.74 -16.66
C GLY A 114 -5.39 17.10 -15.23
N SER A 115 -6.14 18.03 -14.64
CA SER A 115 -6.14 18.23 -13.18
C SER A 115 -6.97 17.10 -12.56
N GLY A 116 -6.36 16.25 -11.73
CA GLY A 116 -7.13 15.25 -10.99
C GLY A 116 -8.14 15.90 -10.06
N ASP A 117 -9.19 15.17 -9.71
CA ASP A 117 -10.16 15.53 -8.69
C ASP A 117 -10.11 14.51 -7.55
N ALA A 118 -11.08 14.56 -6.63
CA ALA A 118 -11.14 13.60 -5.53
C ALA A 118 -11.40 12.14 -5.96
N LEU A 119 -11.88 11.92 -7.19
CA LEU A 119 -12.30 10.62 -7.69
C LEU A 119 -11.19 9.92 -8.48
N HIS A 120 -10.27 10.67 -9.10
CA HIS A 120 -9.24 10.09 -9.96
C HIS A 120 -7.99 10.95 -10.11
N ILE A 121 -6.90 10.31 -10.54
CA ILE A 121 -5.60 10.98 -10.75
C ILE A 121 -5.11 10.82 -12.19
N HIS A 122 -4.22 11.73 -12.60
CA HIS A 122 -3.61 11.75 -13.92
C HIS A 122 -2.08 11.66 -13.83
N THR A 123 -1.49 10.98 -14.79
CA THR A 123 -0.04 10.97 -15.04
C THR A 123 0.35 12.02 -16.09
N ILE A 124 1.61 12.43 -16.09
CA ILE A 124 2.22 13.32 -17.08
C ILE A 124 3.52 12.67 -17.58
N PRO A 125 3.78 12.61 -18.90
CA PRO A 125 2.87 12.95 -19.98
C PRO A 125 1.69 11.97 -20.07
N GLU A 126 0.79 12.24 -21.02
CA GLU A 126 -0.16 11.23 -21.45
C GLU A 126 0.55 10.02 -22.05
N TRP A 127 0.07 8.82 -21.74
CA TRP A 127 0.67 7.56 -22.19
C TRP A 127 -0.36 6.67 -22.87
N LYS A 128 0.03 6.04 -23.99
CA LYS A 128 -0.89 5.34 -24.92
C LYS A 128 -1.52 4.04 -24.37
N ALA A 129 -1.45 3.79 -23.07
CA ALA A 129 -2.16 2.67 -22.46
C ALA A 129 -3.67 2.95 -22.61
N GLY A 130 -4.32 2.33 -23.60
CA GLY A 130 -5.72 2.56 -23.94
C GLY A 130 -6.75 2.16 -22.87
N ARG A 131 -6.31 1.89 -21.65
CA ARG A 131 -7.13 1.47 -20.50
C ARG A 131 -6.70 2.22 -19.25
N PRO A 132 -7.65 2.67 -18.40
CA PRO A 132 -7.33 3.22 -17.08
C PRO A 132 -6.48 2.24 -16.26
N GLY A 133 -5.50 2.79 -15.56
CA GLY A 133 -4.75 2.08 -14.53
C GLY A 133 -5.40 2.26 -13.17
N TRP A 134 -4.86 1.57 -12.19
CA TRP A 134 -5.27 1.68 -10.80
C TRP A 134 -4.06 1.97 -9.92
N LEU A 135 -4.22 2.91 -9.00
CA LEU A 135 -3.30 3.15 -7.89
C LEU A 135 -3.92 2.50 -6.65
N LEU A 136 -3.15 1.68 -5.96
CA LEU A 136 -3.54 1.22 -4.64
C LEU A 136 -3.06 2.24 -3.60
N ALA A 137 -3.99 3.00 -3.02
CA ALA A 137 -3.71 4.08 -2.07
C ALA A 137 -3.37 3.57 -0.66
N VAL A 138 -2.47 2.59 -0.59
CA VAL A 138 -1.83 2.11 0.64
C VAL A 138 -0.34 2.36 0.53
N LYS A 139 0.22 3.08 1.50
CA LYS A 139 1.66 3.37 1.55
C LYS A 139 2.43 2.08 1.78
N LEU A 140 3.40 1.80 0.93
CA LEU A 140 4.33 0.69 1.08
C LEU A 140 5.75 1.21 1.24
N ASN A 141 6.31 1.06 2.43
CA ASN A 141 7.74 1.23 2.64
C ASN A 141 8.42 -0.03 2.09
N THR A 142 9.32 0.15 1.14
CA THR A 142 9.95 -0.98 0.44
C THR A 142 11.48 -0.86 0.50
N ASP A 143 12.12 -1.98 0.81
CA ASP A 143 13.56 -2.19 0.70
C ASP A 143 13.96 -2.72 -0.69
N ARG A 144 12.97 -2.95 -1.57
CA ARG A 144 13.21 -3.49 -2.91
C ARG A 144 13.89 -2.45 -3.77
N THR A 145 14.89 -2.89 -4.51
CA THR A 145 15.54 -2.06 -5.53
C THR A 145 14.53 -1.63 -6.60
N LEU A 146 14.32 -0.32 -6.71
CA LEU A 146 13.65 0.28 -7.87
C LEU A 146 14.51 0.03 -9.11
N ARG A 147 13.94 -0.56 -10.16
CA ARG A 147 14.76 -1.02 -11.30
C ARG A 147 15.08 0.08 -12.30
N ARG A 148 14.03 0.72 -12.81
CA ARG A 148 14.09 1.81 -13.81
C ARG A 148 12.77 2.55 -13.79
N ARG A 149 12.75 3.79 -14.29
CA ARG A 149 11.50 4.50 -14.58
C ARG A 149 10.59 3.63 -15.48
N TRP A 150 9.30 3.69 -15.24
CA TRP A 150 8.33 2.89 -15.98
C TRP A 150 8.33 3.34 -17.45
N PRO A 151 8.46 2.42 -18.42
CA PRO A 151 8.60 2.83 -19.81
C PRO A 151 7.30 3.44 -20.34
N SER A 152 7.44 4.48 -21.15
CA SER A 152 6.37 5.00 -22.01
C SER A 152 6.58 4.53 -23.45
N ALA A 153 5.50 4.25 -24.17
CA ALA A 153 5.58 3.75 -25.54
C ALA A 153 6.05 4.80 -26.55
N THR A 154 5.85 6.09 -26.27
CA THR A 154 6.02 7.16 -27.27
C THR A 154 6.64 8.45 -26.72
N GLY A 155 7.36 8.39 -25.61
CA GLY A 155 7.95 9.59 -25.03
C GLY A 155 8.53 9.39 -23.63
N PRO A 156 8.55 10.44 -22.80
CA PRO A 156 9.12 10.36 -21.47
C PRO A 156 8.31 9.43 -20.57
N SER A 157 8.97 8.90 -19.55
CA SER A 157 8.34 8.03 -18.54
C SER A 157 7.22 8.79 -17.83
N PRO A 158 6.08 8.14 -17.51
CA PRO A 158 5.02 8.79 -16.76
C PRO A 158 5.50 9.16 -15.35
N SER A 159 5.04 10.30 -14.88
CA SER A 159 5.24 10.80 -13.53
C SER A 159 3.98 11.52 -13.03
N PHE A 160 3.98 11.88 -11.76
CA PHE A 160 2.95 12.66 -11.11
C PHE A 160 3.49 14.04 -10.77
N SER A 161 2.68 15.08 -10.97
CA SER A 161 3.03 16.42 -10.51
C SER A 161 3.15 16.47 -8.98
N SER A 162 3.86 17.45 -8.43
CA SER A 162 3.97 17.65 -6.98
C SER A 162 2.59 17.78 -6.30
N ALA A 163 1.65 18.48 -6.94
CA ALA A 163 0.27 18.61 -6.47
C ALA A 163 -0.44 17.24 -6.45
N THR A 164 -0.25 16.43 -7.50
CA THR A 164 -0.82 15.07 -7.57
C THR A 164 -0.20 14.15 -6.52
N VAL A 165 1.11 14.24 -6.26
CA VAL A 165 1.79 13.48 -5.20
C VAL A 165 1.22 13.85 -3.83
N LYS A 166 1.05 15.15 -3.55
CA LYS A 166 0.38 15.60 -2.32
C LYS A 166 -1.02 15.01 -2.22
N HIS A 167 -1.81 15.08 -3.30
CA HIS A 167 -3.15 14.53 -3.32
C HIS A 167 -3.18 13.00 -3.09
N ILE A 168 -2.24 12.24 -3.67
CA ILE A 168 -2.09 10.81 -3.41
C ILE A 168 -1.83 10.55 -1.91
N ARG A 169 -0.94 11.34 -1.27
CA ARG A 169 -0.69 11.21 0.18
C ARG A 169 -1.94 11.48 1.00
N ASP A 170 -2.71 12.51 0.63
CA ASP A 170 -3.96 12.88 1.29
C ASP A 170 -5.00 11.74 1.14
N LEU A 171 -5.12 11.14 -0.06
CA LEU A 171 -5.97 9.97 -0.31
C LEU A 171 -5.54 8.75 0.52
N CYS A 172 -4.24 8.46 0.61
CA CYS A 172 -3.74 7.39 1.46
C CYS A 172 -4.12 7.60 2.93
N HIS A 173 -3.97 8.82 3.45
CA HIS A 173 -4.33 9.15 4.82
C HIS A 173 -5.85 8.97 5.02
N TRP A 174 -6.65 9.59 4.15
CA TRP A 174 -8.11 9.59 4.27
C TRP A 174 -8.70 8.17 4.18
N LYS A 175 -8.30 7.37 3.19
CA LYS A 175 -8.77 5.98 3.06
C LYS A 175 -8.34 5.11 4.24
N MET A 176 -7.12 5.31 4.75
CA MET A 176 -6.66 4.60 5.95
C MET A 176 -7.45 5.01 7.20
N LYS A 177 -7.76 6.30 7.35
CA LYS A 177 -8.62 6.77 8.45
C LYS A 177 -10.00 6.12 8.38
N GLN A 178 -10.66 6.15 7.21
CA GLN A 178 -11.95 5.49 7.04
C GLN A 178 -11.90 3.99 7.33
N TRP A 179 -10.82 3.32 6.91
CA TRP A 179 -10.63 1.90 7.22
C TRP A 179 -10.58 1.64 8.73
N LYS A 180 -9.81 2.45 9.47
CA LYS A 180 -9.74 2.37 10.94
C LYS A 180 -11.09 2.68 11.59
N ASP A 181 -11.79 3.69 11.10
CA ASP A 181 -13.12 4.06 11.59
C ASP A 181 -14.11 2.88 11.40
N MET A 182 -14.06 2.16 10.28
CA MET A 182 -14.84 0.93 10.06
C MET A 182 -14.47 -0.20 11.04
N CYS A 183 -13.16 -0.45 11.26
CA CYS A 183 -12.71 -1.43 12.24
C CYS A 183 -13.11 -1.08 13.69
N HIS A 184 -13.20 0.22 14.02
CA HIS A 184 -13.66 0.67 15.34
C HIS A 184 -15.17 0.56 15.50
N ALA A 185 -15.92 0.87 14.44
CA ALA A 185 -17.38 0.78 14.44
C ALA A 185 -17.86 -0.68 14.51
N ASP A 186 -17.14 -1.61 13.87
CA ASP A 186 -17.43 -3.03 13.88
C ASP A 186 -16.17 -3.86 14.15
N PRO A 187 -16.03 -4.48 15.34
CA PRO A 187 -14.90 -5.33 15.69
C PRO A 187 -14.72 -6.57 14.80
N SER A 188 -15.78 -7.09 14.17
CA SER A 188 -15.72 -8.24 13.26
C SER A 188 -15.29 -7.87 11.84
N PHE A 189 -15.37 -6.59 11.47
CA PHE A 189 -15.11 -6.11 10.12
C PHE A 189 -13.76 -6.60 9.58
N LEU A 190 -12.67 -6.42 10.34
CA LEU A 190 -11.34 -6.80 9.87
C LEU A 190 -11.23 -8.31 9.55
N ASP A 191 -11.84 -9.17 10.36
CA ASP A 191 -11.81 -10.61 10.16
C ASP A 191 -12.68 -11.06 8.98
N GLU A 192 -13.78 -10.37 8.71
CA GLU A 192 -14.58 -10.56 7.50
C GLU A 192 -13.79 -10.17 6.24
N GLN A 193 -13.15 -9.01 6.26
CA GLN A 193 -12.33 -8.53 5.15
C GLN A 193 -11.14 -9.45 4.87
N ARG A 194 -10.50 -9.99 5.92
CA ARG A 194 -9.48 -11.04 5.80
C ARG A 194 -10.04 -12.27 5.08
N ARG A 195 -11.22 -12.75 5.50
CA ARG A 195 -11.84 -13.96 4.95
C ARG A 195 -12.20 -13.79 3.48
N GLU A 196 -12.88 -12.70 3.13
CA GLU A 196 -13.22 -12.37 1.74
C GLU A 196 -11.97 -12.31 0.86
N TYR A 197 -10.93 -11.59 1.33
CA TYR A 197 -9.67 -11.47 0.61
C TYR A 197 -8.98 -12.82 0.39
N MET A 198 -8.94 -13.69 1.41
CA MET A 198 -8.34 -15.02 1.30
C MET A 198 -9.09 -15.91 0.29
N VAL A 199 -10.43 -15.88 0.30
CA VAL A 199 -11.25 -16.60 -0.67
C VAL A 199 -10.94 -16.13 -2.09
N SER A 200 -10.81 -14.82 -2.30
CA SER A 200 -10.50 -14.25 -3.63
C SER A 200 -9.15 -14.70 -4.21
N LEU A 201 -8.18 -15.02 -3.33
CA LEU A 201 -6.87 -15.53 -3.74
C LEU A 201 -6.86 -17.05 -3.92
N ASN A 202 -8.00 -17.73 -3.74
CA ASN A 202 -8.10 -19.20 -3.66
C ASN A 202 -7.11 -19.79 -2.63
N LEU A 203 -6.83 -19.05 -1.55
CA LEU A 203 -5.91 -19.51 -0.51
C LEU A 203 -6.66 -20.37 0.50
N ASN A 204 -6.14 -21.56 0.73
CA ASN A 204 -6.62 -22.41 1.81
C ASN A 204 -5.95 -22.05 3.15
N GLN A 205 -6.64 -22.34 4.26
CA GLN A 205 -6.15 -22.11 5.63
C GLN A 205 -4.74 -22.69 5.88
N ARG A 206 -4.40 -23.79 5.21
CA ARG A 206 -3.08 -24.44 5.31
C ARG A 206 -1.94 -23.54 4.84
N THR A 207 -2.18 -22.74 3.80
CA THR A 207 -1.20 -21.78 3.29
C THR A 207 -0.90 -20.67 4.30
N MET A 208 -1.92 -20.18 4.99
CA MET A 208 -1.79 -19.17 6.06
C MET A 208 -1.01 -19.71 7.26
N ASN A 209 -1.34 -20.91 7.72
CA ASN A 209 -0.64 -21.54 8.84
C ASN A 209 0.87 -21.69 8.59
N ARG A 210 1.29 -21.79 7.32
CA ARG A 210 2.71 -21.86 6.95
C ARG A 210 3.44 -20.53 7.13
N CYS A 211 2.72 -19.42 7.06
CA CYS A 211 3.27 -18.07 7.04
C CYS A 211 3.12 -17.34 8.38
N GLN A 212 2.32 -17.90 9.29
CA GLN A 212 2.33 -17.53 10.70
C GLN A 212 3.37 -18.32 11.51
N ARG A 213 3.86 -19.45 10.99
CA ARG A 213 4.93 -20.21 11.64
C ARG A 213 6.24 -19.43 11.56
N PRO A 214 6.87 -19.09 12.71
CA PRO A 214 8.22 -18.57 12.71
C PRO A 214 9.12 -19.54 11.95
N ARG A 215 9.94 -19.04 11.01
CA ARG A 215 11.03 -19.87 10.50
C ARG A 215 11.94 -20.19 11.68
N PRO A 216 12.27 -21.47 11.93
CA PRO A 216 13.30 -21.78 12.90
C PRO A 216 14.58 -21.04 12.47
N PRO A 217 15.33 -20.44 13.41
CA PRO A 217 16.55 -19.72 13.08
C PRO A 217 17.46 -20.65 12.27
N ALA A 218 18.02 -20.13 11.19
CA ALA A 218 18.95 -20.86 10.35
C ALA A 218 20.24 -21.07 11.15
N GLY A 219 20.33 -22.16 11.93
CA GLY A 219 21.59 -22.52 12.59
C GLY A 219 21.55 -23.33 13.88
N SER A 220 20.41 -23.63 14.53
CA SER A 220 20.46 -24.40 15.80
C SER A 220 19.45 -25.54 15.85
N ARG A 221 19.93 -26.76 15.59
CA ARG A 221 19.19 -28.00 15.84
C ARG A 221 19.08 -28.35 17.34
N HIS A 222 19.60 -27.53 18.26
CA HIS A 222 19.70 -27.91 19.69
C HIS A 222 18.94 -27.03 20.71
N ASP A 223 18.41 -25.86 20.36
CA ASP A 223 17.73 -24.99 21.35
C ASP A 223 16.27 -24.64 21.01
N ALA A 224 15.54 -25.60 20.43
CA ALA A 224 14.16 -25.39 20.00
C ALA A 224 13.14 -25.22 21.15
N LYS A 225 13.47 -25.57 22.40
CA LYS A 225 12.53 -25.51 23.53
C LYS A 225 12.54 -24.20 24.32
N ILE A 226 13.65 -23.45 24.34
CA ILE A 226 13.76 -22.25 25.20
C ILE A 226 13.25 -20.98 24.48
N MET A 227 13.26 -20.93 23.14
CA MET A 227 12.81 -19.74 22.40
C MET A 227 11.30 -19.65 22.13
N ALA A 228 10.56 -20.77 22.21
CA ALA A 228 9.11 -20.76 21.94
C ALA A 228 8.30 -19.88 22.92
N LEU A 229 8.78 -19.70 24.14
CA LEU A 229 8.15 -18.86 25.16
C LEU A 229 8.49 -17.37 25.02
N SER A 230 9.61 -17.03 24.39
CA SER A 230 10.02 -15.62 24.16
C SER A 230 9.25 -14.98 22.99
N TYR A 231 9.01 -15.72 21.90
CA TYR A 231 8.33 -15.19 20.71
C TYR A 231 6.80 -15.08 20.85
N ALA A 232 6.17 -15.91 21.69
CA ALA A 232 4.74 -15.78 22.00
C ALA A 232 4.44 -14.41 22.64
N SER A 233 5.33 -13.92 23.50
CA SER A 233 5.22 -12.62 24.15
C SER A 233 5.37 -11.44 23.18
N VAL A 234 6.23 -11.55 22.16
CA VAL A 234 6.44 -10.48 21.16
C VAL A 234 5.30 -10.40 20.14
N ALA A 235 4.74 -11.55 19.72
CA ALA A 235 3.57 -11.58 18.82
C ALA A 235 2.29 -11.07 19.52
N PHE A 236 2.14 -11.37 20.83
CA PHE A 236 1.08 -10.79 21.64
C PHE A 236 1.28 -9.28 21.83
N ALA A 237 2.52 -8.81 22.02
CA ALA A 237 2.85 -7.39 22.12
C ALA A 237 2.64 -6.60 20.81
N ALA A 238 2.87 -7.19 19.62
CA ALA A 238 2.63 -6.50 18.34
C ALA A 238 1.13 -6.39 18.01
N THR A 239 0.35 -7.42 18.35
CA THR A 239 -1.12 -7.41 18.23
C THR A 239 -1.73 -6.45 19.26
N LEU A 240 -1.18 -6.42 20.48
CA LEU A 240 -1.51 -5.42 21.48
C LEU A 240 -0.96 -4.04 21.16
N ALA A 241 0.11 -3.82 20.39
CA ALA A 241 0.58 -2.48 20.05
C ALA A 241 -0.31 -1.81 19.01
N LEU A 242 -0.88 -2.59 18.08
CA LEU A 242 -1.89 -2.12 17.13
C LEU A 242 -3.25 -1.90 17.81
N CYS A 243 -3.57 -2.61 18.90
CA CYS A 243 -4.81 -2.42 19.68
C CYS A 243 -4.68 -1.44 20.88
N ASN A 244 -3.54 -1.36 21.57
CA ASN A 244 -3.32 -0.51 22.75
C ASN A 244 -3.07 0.95 22.39
N HIS A 245 -2.68 1.26 21.15
CA HIS A 245 -2.80 2.64 20.66
C HIS A 245 -4.26 3.12 20.56
N CYS A 246 -5.25 2.22 20.61
CA CYS A 246 -6.66 2.58 20.77
C CYS A 246 -7.09 2.65 22.24
N ALA A 247 -6.49 1.88 23.16
CA ALA A 247 -6.86 1.89 24.57
C ALA A 247 -6.27 3.06 25.37
N VAL A 248 -5.07 3.53 25.04
CA VAL A 248 -4.39 4.61 25.81
C VAL A 248 -5.02 5.99 25.59
N CYS A 249 -5.80 6.21 24.53
CA CYS A 249 -6.59 7.44 24.36
C CYS A 249 -7.87 7.49 25.22
N MET A 250 -8.26 6.40 25.90
CA MET A 250 -9.48 6.37 26.72
C MET A 250 -9.27 6.83 28.18
N LEU A 251 -8.03 6.97 28.66
CA LEU A 251 -7.76 7.26 30.08
C LEU A 251 -7.39 8.71 30.40
N THR A 252 -7.31 9.61 29.41
CA THR A 252 -6.99 11.03 29.64
C THR A 252 -8.16 12.00 29.46
N SER A 253 -9.38 11.53 29.14
CA SER A 253 -10.55 12.39 28.94
C SER A 253 -11.58 12.37 30.08
N SER A 254 -11.28 11.72 31.21
CA SER A 254 -12.19 11.63 32.35
C SER A 254 -11.57 12.30 33.59
N GLY A 255 -11.49 13.62 33.59
CA GLY A 255 -11.01 14.35 34.76
C GLY A 255 -11.01 15.86 34.55
N ILE A 256 -12.15 16.49 34.82
CA ILE A 256 -12.34 17.67 35.68
C ILE A 256 -13.67 18.32 35.28
N LEU A 257 -14.69 18.03 36.10
CA LEU A 257 -15.92 18.81 36.19
C LEU A 257 -15.91 19.47 37.58
N SER A 258 -16.26 20.76 37.59
CA SER A 258 -16.90 21.51 38.68
C SER A 258 -16.04 22.14 39.78
N SER A 259 -16.08 23.48 39.81
CA SER A 259 -16.36 24.39 40.95
C SER A 259 -15.80 25.78 40.59
N ALA A 260 -16.42 26.95 40.78
CA ALA A 260 -17.57 27.37 41.57
C ALA A 260 -18.20 28.62 40.93
N ARG A 261 -19.48 28.83 41.23
CA ARG A 261 -20.12 30.15 41.24
C ARG A 261 -19.53 31.00 42.38
N PHE A 262 -19.25 32.28 42.12
CA PHE A 262 -19.76 33.45 42.83
C PHE A 262 -19.52 34.68 41.96
#